data_AF-A0A1H7W8H8-F1
#
_entry.id   AF-A0A1H7W8H8-F1
#
_cell.length_a   1.000
_cell.length_b   1.000
_cell.length_c   1.000
_cell.angle_alpha   90.00
_cell.angle_beta   90.00
_cell.angle_gamma   90.00
#
_symmetry.space_group_name_H-M   'P 1'
#
loop_
_entity.id
_entity.type
_entity.pdbx_description
1 polymer ?
#
loop_
_entity_poly.entity_id
_entity_poly.type
_entity_poly.pdbx_seq_one_letter_code
_entity_poly.pdbx_strand_id
1 'polypeptide(L)'
;MRIKPETGRIRLTLAIDSPVLTTPYLDALNSAQRRAVTHGVGSDLASPLLVIAGAGKTNTLAHSVAHLIVTGADPRRILLMTFLRRATAEMTTRVERIAH
;
A
#
# COMPACT_ATOMS: atom_id res chain seq x y z
N MET A 1 50.74 -17.71 -8.31
CA MET A 1 50.14 -18.22 -9.56
C MET A 1 48.65 -18.36 -9.32
N ARG A 2 47.82 -17.67 -10.12
CA ARG A 2 46.40 -17.41 -9.88
C ARG A 2 45.57 -18.70 -9.83
N ILE A 3 44.78 -18.86 -8.76
CA ILE A 3 43.62 -19.73 -8.71
C ILE A 3 42.48 -19.00 -9.44
N LYS A 4 41.90 -19.64 -10.44
CA LYS A 4 40.78 -19.12 -11.23
C LYS A 4 39.53 -19.86 -10.75
N PRO A 5 38.63 -19.23 -9.98
CA PRO A 5 37.36 -19.86 -9.66
C PRO A 5 36.45 -19.78 -10.88
N GLU A 6 35.94 -20.94 -11.24
CA GLU A 6 35.00 -21.19 -12.31
C GLU A 6 33.59 -20.63 -12.03
N THR A 7 32.93 -20.24 -13.13
CA THR A 7 31.48 -20.37 -13.37
C THR A 7 30.51 -19.83 -12.31
N GLY A 8 30.25 -18.52 -12.38
CA GLY A 8 29.07 -17.89 -11.77
C GLY A 8 27.94 -17.73 -12.78
N ARG A 9 26.94 -18.62 -12.71
CA ARG A 9 25.66 -18.58 -13.45
C ARG A 9 25.10 -17.15 -13.58
N ILE A 10 24.87 -16.70 -14.82
CA ILE A 10 23.96 -15.57 -15.07
C ILE A 10 22.53 -16.08 -14.81
N ARG A 11 22.03 -15.87 -13.60
CA ARG A 11 20.61 -16.09 -13.29
C ARG A 11 19.86 -14.86 -13.77
N LEU A 12 19.42 -14.89 -15.05
CA LEU A 12 18.38 -14.00 -15.55
C LEU A 12 17.09 -14.35 -14.79
N THR A 13 16.91 -13.76 -13.61
CA THR A 13 15.61 -13.77 -12.95
C THR A 13 14.73 -12.83 -13.76
N LEU A 14 13.94 -13.44 -14.65
CA LEU A 14 12.75 -12.85 -15.24
C LEU A 14 11.84 -12.43 -14.06
N ALA A 15 11.91 -11.16 -13.66
CA ALA A 15 11.07 -10.63 -12.59
C ALA A 15 9.94 -9.83 -13.24
N ILE A 16 8.85 -10.57 -13.42
CA ILE A 16 7.45 -10.17 -13.33
C ILE A 16 7.02 -9.00 -14.23
N ASP A 17 6.39 -9.39 -15.35
CA ASP A 17 5.21 -8.70 -15.86
C ASP A 17 4.13 -8.75 -14.75
N SER A 18 4.31 -7.93 -13.71
CA SER A 18 3.23 -7.63 -12.78
C SER A 18 2.19 -6.95 -13.65
N PRO A 19 0.95 -7.47 -13.75
CA PRO A 19 -0.10 -6.70 -14.40
C PRO A 19 -0.07 -5.34 -13.74
N VAL A 20 0.14 -4.29 -14.53
CA VAL A 20 -0.14 -2.93 -14.08
C VAL A 20 -1.61 -2.98 -13.78
N LEU A 21 -1.95 -3.32 -12.53
CA LEU A 21 -3.28 -3.19 -12.00
C LEU A 21 -3.50 -1.70 -12.11
N THR A 22 -4.19 -1.28 -13.17
CA THR A 22 -4.83 0.03 -13.20
C THR A 22 -5.47 0.17 -11.84
N THR A 23 -5.03 1.18 -11.09
CA THR A 23 -5.51 1.45 -9.73
C THR A 23 -6.55 2.57 -9.81
N PRO A 24 -7.76 2.33 -10.38
CA PRO A 24 -8.75 3.38 -10.61
C PRO A 24 -9.15 4.07 -9.29
N TYR A 25 -9.04 3.38 -8.16
CA TYR A 25 -9.26 3.96 -6.84
C TYR A 25 -8.25 5.05 -6.46
N LEU A 26 -7.06 5.09 -7.05
CA LEU A 26 -6.07 6.16 -6.80
C LEU A 26 -6.33 7.41 -7.62
N ASP A 27 -7.22 7.36 -8.62
CA ASP A 27 -7.48 8.50 -9.53
C ASP A 27 -8.35 9.58 -8.88
N ALA A 28 -9.14 9.22 -7.87
CA ALA A 28 -9.89 10.17 -7.06
C ALA A 28 -9.03 10.95 -6.05
N LEU A 29 -7.73 10.65 -5.95
CA LEU A 29 -6.82 11.24 -4.97
C LEU A 29 -5.93 12.32 -5.57
N ASN A 30 -5.75 13.42 -4.84
CA ASN A 30 -4.72 14.40 -5.19
C ASN A 30 -3.31 13.82 -4.96
N SER A 31 -2.28 14.51 -5.46
CA SER A 31 -0.89 14.03 -5.40
C SER A 31 -0.39 13.76 -3.97
N ALA A 32 -0.77 14.59 -2.99
CA ALA A 32 -0.37 14.39 -1.60
C ALA A 32 -1.07 13.18 -0.97
N GLN A 33 -2.36 12.99 -1.25
CA GLN A 33 -3.10 11.82 -0.78
C GLN A 33 -2.59 10.54 -1.41
N ARG A 34 -2.31 10.53 -2.72
CA ARG A 34 -1.74 9.39 -3.43
C ARG A 34 -0.40 8.97 -2.81
N ARG A 35 0.51 9.93 -2.56
CA ARG A 35 1.79 9.65 -1.88
C ARG A 35 1.59 9.03 -0.50
N ALA A 36 0.61 9.52 0.27
CA ALA A 36 0.33 8.96 1.59
C ALA A 36 -0.27 7.54 1.52
N VAL A 37 -1.07 7.25 0.49
CA VAL A 37 -1.67 5.93 0.28
C VAL A 37 -0.63 4.88 -0.12
N THR A 38 0.34 5.25 -0.96
CA THR A 38 1.41 4.34 -1.43
C THR A 38 2.60 4.26 -0.48
N HIS A 39 2.59 4.97 0.64
CA HIS A 39 3.73 5.03 1.57
C HIS A 39 3.96 3.70 2.29
N GLY A 40 5.20 3.21 2.27
CA GLY A 40 5.61 2.02 3.03
C GLY A 40 5.18 0.66 2.46
N VAL A 41 4.49 0.63 1.32
CA VAL A 41 4.12 -0.64 0.66
C VAL A 41 5.36 -1.32 0.09
N GLY A 42 5.51 -2.62 0.37
CA GLY A 42 6.63 -3.43 -0.11
C GLY A 42 7.96 -3.22 0.64
N SER A 43 7.95 -2.48 1.76
CA SER A 43 9.11 -2.29 2.64
C SER A 43 8.85 -2.86 4.03
N ASP A 44 9.76 -3.70 4.53
CA ASP A 44 9.71 -4.22 5.91
C ASP A 44 9.99 -3.14 6.97
N LEU A 45 10.39 -1.94 6.55
CA LEU A 45 10.72 -0.78 7.39
C LEU A 45 9.86 0.43 6.97
N ALA A 46 8.55 0.34 7.14
CA ALA A 46 7.67 1.49 6.96
C ALA A 46 7.89 2.51 8.10
N SER A 47 8.34 3.71 7.76
CA SER A 47 8.47 4.82 8.72
C SER A 47 7.11 5.46 9.00
N PRO A 48 6.87 5.99 10.22
CA PRO A 48 5.66 6.74 10.53
C PRO A 48 5.44 7.92 9.58
N LEU A 49 4.20 8.07 9.09
CA LEU A 49 3.84 9.16 8.18
C LEU A 49 2.91 10.16 8.88
N LEU A 50 3.31 11.43 8.90
CA LEU A 50 2.47 12.53 9.38
C LEU A 50 1.61 13.08 8.23
N VAL A 51 0.29 13.01 8.39
CA VAL A 51 -0.68 13.53 7.41
C VAL A 51 -1.40 14.76 7.97
N ILE A 52 -0.98 15.95 7.55
CA ILE A 52 -1.60 17.23 7.88
C ILE A 52 -2.53 17.64 6.73
N ALA A 53 -3.69 16.97 6.59
CA ALA A 53 -4.65 17.35 5.53
C ALA A 53 -5.78 18.27 6.05
N GLY A 54 -6.18 19.24 5.22
CA GLY A 54 -7.22 20.23 5.52
C GLY A 54 -8.67 19.78 5.34
N ALA A 55 -8.94 18.63 4.68
CA ALA A 55 -10.29 18.03 4.60
C ALA A 55 -10.31 16.53 4.21
N GLY A 56 -9.16 15.88 4.02
CA GLY A 56 -9.07 14.58 3.34
C GLY A 56 -8.53 13.41 4.16
N LYS A 57 -8.20 13.60 5.45
CA LYS A 57 -7.48 12.60 6.27
C LYS A 57 -8.19 11.25 6.30
N THR A 58 -9.50 11.28 6.50
CA THR A 58 -10.34 10.08 6.59
C THR A 58 -10.39 9.34 5.25
N ASN A 59 -10.48 10.07 4.13
CA ASN A 59 -10.48 9.45 2.79
C ASN A 59 -9.11 8.83 2.47
N THR A 60 -8.03 9.53 2.83
CA THR A 60 -6.66 9.03 2.69
C THR A 60 -6.46 7.73 3.47
N LEU A 61 -6.90 7.68 4.74
CA LEU A 61 -6.77 6.45 5.54
C LEU A 61 -7.55 5.27 4.96
N ALA A 62 -8.77 5.50 4.46
CA ALA A 62 -9.56 4.45 3.81
C ALA A 62 -8.82 3.88 2.59
N HIS A 63 -8.29 4.76 1.75
CA HIS A 63 -7.53 4.37 0.56
C HIS A 63 -6.20 3.69 0.94
N SER A 64 -5.52 4.11 2.01
CA SER A 64 -4.29 3.44 2.49
C SER A 64 -4.57 1.99 2.87
N VAL A 65 -5.65 1.73 3.61
CA VAL A 65 -6.02 0.36 3.99
C VAL A 65 -6.43 -0.45 2.77
N ALA A 66 -7.28 0.09 1.90
CA ALA A 66 -7.67 -0.60 0.68
C ALA A 66 -6.46 -0.89 -0.23
N HIS A 67 -5.52 0.06 -0.34
CA HIS A 67 -4.29 -0.12 -1.10
C HIS A 67 -3.43 -1.25 -0.53
N LEU A 68 -3.30 -1.38 0.79
CA LEU A 68 -2.60 -2.51 1.43
C LEU A 68 -3.27 -3.84 1.06
N ILE A 69 -4.60 -3.92 1.10
CA ILE A 69 -5.34 -5.15 0.77
C ILE A 69 -5.14 -5.52 -0.71
N VAL A 70 -5.34 -4.56 -1.62
CA VAL A 70 -5.17 -4.76 -3.07
C VAL A 70 -3.73 -5.12 -3.43
N THR A 71 -2.74 -4.63 -2.68
CA THR A 71 -1.32 -4.98 -2.87
C THR A 71 -0.90 -6.30 -2.21
N GLY A 72 -1.87 -7.05 -1.65
CA GLY A 72 -1.66 -8.43 -1.18
C GLY A 72 -1.44 -8.56 0.33
N ALA A 73 -1.60 -7.49 1.11
CA ALA A 73 -1.57 -7.62 2.57
C ALA A 73 -2.79 -8.41 3.06
N ASP A 74 -2.55 -9.36 3.97
CA ASP A 74 -3.62 -10.08 4.67
C ASP A 74 -4.44 -9.09 5.52
N PRO A 75 -5.75 -8.88 5.25
CA PRO A 75 -6.60 -7.97 6.02
C PRO A 75 -6.59 -8.26 7.53
N ARG A 76 -6.36 -9.52 7.94
CA ARG A 76 -6.28 -9.93 9.35
C ARG A 76 -5.06 -9.37 10.08
N ARG A 77 -4.08 -8.84 9.35
CA ARG A 77 -2.85 -8.22 9.88
C ARG A 77 -2.91 -6.69 9.90
N ILE A 78 -4.02 -6.08 9.45
CA ILE A 78 -4.19 -4.63 9.40
C ILE A 78 -5.02 -4.18 10.61
N LEU A 79 -4.47 -3.28 11.42
CA LEU A 79 -5.20 -2.63 12.51
C LEU A 79 -5.50 -1.17 12.15
N LEU A 80 -6.78 -0.83 12.13
CA LEU A 80 -7.25 0.54 11.97
C LEU A 80 -8.04 0.95 13.21
N MET A 81 -7.63 2.05 13.85
CA MET A 81 -8.25 2.54 15.08
C MET A 81 -8.87 3.92 14.85
N THR A 82 -10.06 4.12 15.41
CA THR A 82 -10.74 5.42 15.41
C THR A 82 -11.24 5.74 16.82
N PHE A 83 -11.47 7.03 17.10
CA PHE A 83 -11.93 7.46 18.43
C PHE A 83 -13.42 7.19 18.68
N LEU A 84 -14.24 7.11 17.62
CA LEU A 84 -15.70 6.93 17.71
C LEU A 84 -16.13 5.61 17.06
N ARG A 85 -16.99 4.84 17.74
CA ARG A 85 -17.54 3.58 17.19
C ARG A 85 -18.19 3.74 15.81
N ARG A 86 -18.98 4.82 15.62
CA ARG A 86 -19.61 5.12 14.33
C ARG A 86 -18.57 5.33 13.22
N ALA A 87 -17.44 5.99 13.53
CA ALA A 87 -16.38 6.21 12.57
C ALA A 87 -15.71 4.90 12.14
N THR A 88 -15.58 3.92 13.03
CA THR A 88 -15.10 2.57 12.68
C THR A 88 -16.02 1.93 11.64
N ALA A 89 -17.34 1.89 11.87
CA ALA A 89 -18.29 1.28 10.93
C ALA A 89 -18.31 1.99 9.56
N GLU A 90 -18.30 3.32 9.56
CA GLU A 90 -18.20 4.12 8.33
C GLU A 90 -16.89 3.85 7.58
N MET A 91 -15.79 3.67 8.30
CA MET A 91 -14.49 3.40 7.72
C MET A 91 -14.40 2.00 7.11
N THR A 92 -14.92 0.98 7.80
CA THR A 92 -15.03 -0.39 7.24
C THR A 92 -15.81 -0.38 5.93
N THR A 93 -16.99 0.24 5.91
CA THR A 93 -17.83 0.36 4.71
C THR A 93 -17.10 1.06 3.56
N ARG A 94 -16.30 2.10 3.86
CA ARG A 94 -15.50 2.79 2.84
C ARG A 94 -14.40 1.90 2.27
N VAL A 95 -13.67 1.20 3.12
CA VAL A 95 -12.60 0.27 2.69
C VAL A 95 -13.15 -0.82 1.80
N GLU A 96 -14.26 -1.46 2.20
CA GLU A 96 -14.93 -2.51 1.42
C GLU A 96 -15.32 -2.01 0.02
N ARG A 97 -15.85 -0.78 -0.09
CA ARG A 97 -16.20 -0.18 -1.39
C ARG A 97 -14.99 0.11 -2.29
N ILE A 98 -13.82 0.36 -1.71
CA ILE A 98 -12.61 0.70 -2.47
C ILE A 98 -11.87 -0.56 -2.91
N ALA A 99 -11.91 -1.62 -2.09
CA ALA A 99 -11.17 -2.86 -2.33
C ALA A 99 -11.89 -3.88 -3.22
N HIS A 100 -13.21 -3.73 -3.43
CA HIS A 100 -14.05 -4.54 -4.31
C HIS A 100 -14.37 -3.82 -5.62
#